data_AF-A0A1V5P6W8-F1
#
_entry.id   AF-A0A1V5P6W8-F1
#
_cell.length_a   1.000
_cell.length_b   1.000
_cell.length_c   1.000
_cell.angle_alpha   90.00
_cell.angle_beta   90.00
_cell.angle_gamma   90.00
#
_symmetry.space_group_name_H-M   'P 1'
#
loop_
_entity.id
_entity.type
_entity.pdbx_description
1 polymer ?
#
loop_
_entity_poly.entity_id
_entity_poly.type
_entity_poly.pdbx_seq_one_letter_code
_entity_poly.pdbx_strand_id
1 'polypeptide(L)'
;MLPGKYAFNTFAGKVITVPTTNIIIKWIRSEMGTHRFDENLKEVSLITKDAFEPSLPLSVVVHIDYQKAPLIIQRFGDVKRLVEQTLDPMVSAYFKNIGQTRTLIQLIQDRSAIQQVSSQEMKERFMHYNLELEEVLIGTPEASPDDKQIETILMQLRARQVAVEQIETYDRQELAAVKERELREAQARAEQQRQVTQSEINITVQTNEGRAEYQRALQQAAQIRALAEAEAEKVARVGVGQAIAIEEQVQAYGGPQFQVTQQVLTRFAEAIQNAGVDVVPRVVLGGGEGGGTNSLIEGLMAMLLSEKLGSPLVTGAERQRSPMAEVLRTQIREKLSNATDSTPPMVQK
;
A
#
# COMPACT_ATOMS: atom_id res chain seq x y z
N MET A 1 59.60 72.58 -28.65
CA MET A 1 60.47 71.39 -28.81
C MET A 1 61.23 71.21 -27.51
N LEU A 2 60.92 70.19 -26.70
CA LEU A 2 61.69 69.91 -25.48
C LEU A 2 63.07 69.32 -25.87
N PRO A 3 64.15 69.64 -25.13
CA PRO A 3 65.46 69.02 -25.32
C PRO A 3 65.36 67.49 -25.14
N GLY A 4 65.99 66.73 -26.05
CA GLY A 4 66.10 65.27 -25.93
C GLY A 4 65.15 64.43 -26.80
N LYS A 5 64.27 65.05 -27.61
CA LYS A 5 63.48 64.33 -28.63
C LYS A 5 64.00 64.69 -30.03
N TYR A 6 64.75 63.78 -30.65
CA TYR A 6 65.15 63.89 -32.04
C TYR A 6 64.02 63.39 -32.95
N ALA A 7 63.77 64.09 -34.06
CA ALA A 7 62.86 63.61 -35.08
C ALA A 7 63.45 62.33 -35.69
N PHE A 8 62.71 61.22 -35.61
CA PHE A 8 63.09 59.97 -36.25
C PHE A 8 62.91 60.12 -37.75
N ASN A 9 63.96 59.82 -38.53
CA ASN A 9 63.89 59.91 -39.98
C ASN A 9 62.98 58.80 -40.53
N THR A 10 61.82 59.19 -41.06
CA THR A 10 60.81 58.28 -41.63
C THR A 10 61.27 57.55 -42.89
N PHE A 11 62.39 57.96 -43.50
CA PHE A 11 63.04 57.23 -44.60
C PHE A 11 64.03 56.16 -44.13
N ALA A 12 64.55 56.28 -42.90
CA ALA A 12 65.55 55.35 -42.35
C ALA A 12 64.93 54.17 -41.59
N GLY A 13 63.66 54.26 -41.21
CA GLY A 13 62.96 53.16 -40.56
C GLY A 13 61.46 53.43 -40.42
N LYS A 14 60.74 52.38 -40.02
CA LYS A 14 59.31 52.43 -39.70
C LYS A 14 59.12 51.97 -38.27
N VAL A 15 58.42 52.78 -37.46
CA VAL A 15 58.02 52.39 -36.11
C VAL A 15 56.78 51.51 -36.24
N ILE A 16 56.87 50.27 -35.74
CA ILE A 16 55.76 49.31 -35.72
C ILE A 16 55.47 49.01 -34.25
N THR A 17 54.23 49.21 -33.85
CA THR A 17 53.77 48.86 -32.50
C THR A 17 53.46 47.37 -32.46
N VAL A 18 54.19 46.63 -31.61
CA VAL A 18 53.93 45.21 -31.35
C VAL A 18 53.07 45.11 -30.10
N PRO A 19 51.90 44.44 -30.16
CA PRO A 19 51.12 44.16 -28.97
C PRO A 19 51.88 43.17 -28.08
N THR A 20 52.04 43.52 -26.81
CA THR A 20 52.57 42.63 -25.75
C THR A 20 51.45 41.92 -24.98
N THR A 21 50.19 42.10 -25.42
CA THR A 21 49.03 41.37 -24.89
C THR A 21 48.85 40.06 -25.64
N ASN A 22 48.06 39.15 -25.06
CA ASN A 22 47.78 37.86 -25.66
C ASN A 22 46.99 38.06 -26.97
N ILE A 23 47.46 37.40 -28.02
CA ILE A 23 46.91 37.45 -29.37
C ILE A 23 46.21 36.12 -29.61
N ILE A 24 44.93 36.18 -29.92
CA ILE A 24 44.16 35.02 -30.35
C ILE A 24 44.16 35.01 -31.87
N ILE A 25 44.68 33.92 -32.44
CA ILE A 25 44.75 33.67 -33.87
C ILE A 25 43.71 32.60 -34.21
N LYS A 26 42.72 32.93 -35.03
CA LYS A 26 41.65 32.01 -35.44
C LYS A 26 41.81 31.59 -36.91
N TRP A 27 41.83 30.30 -37.18
CA TRP A 27 41.76 29.73 -38.53
C TRP A 27 40.30 29.38 -38.86
N ILE A 28 39.44 30.40 -39.00
CA ILE A 28 38.01 30.25 -39.27
C ILE A 28 37.62 31.26 -40.35
N ARG A 29 36.93 30.84 -41.42
CA ARG A 29 36.59 31.73 -42.55
C ARG A 29 35.56 32.81 -42.18
N SER A 30 34.78 32.60 -41.13
CA SER A 30 33.64 33.43 -40.74
C SER A 30 33.88 34.38 -39.56
N GLU A 31 35.02 34.27 -38.85
CA GLU A 31 35.29 35.05 -37.65
C GLU A 31 36.62 35.79 -37.73
N MET A 32 36.60 37.11 -37.57
CA MET A 32 37.82 37.93 -37.42
C MET A 32 38.07 38.24 -35.95
N GLY A 33 39.27 37.91 -35.46
CA GLY A 33 39.74 38.31 -34.13
C GLY A 33 39.91 39.83 -33.99
N THR A 34 39.91 40.34 -32.75
CA THR A 34 40.01 41.77 -32.41
C THR A 34 41.23 42.45 -33.02
N HIS A 35 42.32 41.72 -33.23
CA HIS A 35 43.58 42.23 -33.75
C HIS A 35 43.74 42.16 -35.27
N ARG A 36 42.80 41.53 -36.01
CA ARG A 36 42.79 41.43 -37.49
C ARG A 36 44.06 40.82 -38.13
N PHE A 37 44.89 40.12 -37.36
CA PHE A 37 46.02 39.36 -37.92
C PHE A 37 45.58 38.09 -38.68
N ASP A 38 44.30 37.73 -38.54
CA ASP A 38 43.72 36.48 -39.04
C ASP A 38 42.91 36.68 -40.33
N GLU A 39 42.94 37.88 -40.91
CA GLU A 39 42.10 38.29 -42.05
C GLU A 39 42.24 37.38 -43.29
N ASN A 40 43.41 36.76 -43.46
CA ASN A 40 43.71 35.88 -44.59
C ASN A 40 43.78 34.40 -44.21
N LEU A 41 43.53 34.04 -42.94
CA LEU A 41 43.62 32.66 -42.49
C LEU A 41 42.37 31.90 -42.93
N LYS A 42 42.60 30.77 -43.60
CA LYS A 42 41.53 29.85 -44.01
C LYS A 42 41.52 28.66 -43.06
N GLU A 43 40.35 28.03 -42.92
CA GLU A 43 40.23 26.76 -42.23
C GLU A 43 41.20 25.73 -42.83
N VAL A 44 41.82 24.94 -41.97
CA VAL A 44 42.73 23.90 -42.39
C VAL A 44 41.88 22.73 -42.89
N SER A 45 42.05 22.37 -44.16
CA SER A 45 41.54 21.10 -44.68
C SER A 45 42.47 19.97 -44.28
N LEU A 46 41.94 18.97 -43.58
CA LEU A 46 42.68 17.77 -43.21
C LEU A 46 42.33 16.66 -44.19
N ILE A 47 43.21 15.68 -44.31
CA ILE A 47 42.92 14.40 -44.96
C ILE A 47 43.14 13.35 -43.89
N THR A 48 42.08 12.66 -43.50
CA THR A 48 42.15 11.64 -42.46
C THR A 48 42.57 10.28 -43.04
N LYS A 49 42.96 9.35 -42.17
CA LYS A 49 43.36 7.99 -42.56
C LYS A 49 42.27 7.23 -43.35
N ASP A 50 41.00 7.54 -43.06
CA ASP A 50 39.80 7.02 -43.71
C ASP A 50 39.37 7.81 -44.96
N ALA A 51 40.26 8.67 -45.48
CA ALA A 51 40.09 9.46 -46.70
C ALA A 51 38.92 10.46 -46.66
N PHE A 52 38.54 10.92 -45.47
CA PHE A 52 37.63 12.06 -45.32
C PHE A 52 38.41 13.37 -45.30
N GLU A 53 37.76 14.42 -45.79
CA GLU A 53 38.32 15.78 -45.86
C GLU A 53 37.55 16.75 -44.96
N PRO A 54 37.67 16.66 -43.61
CA PRO A 54 37.02 17.61 -42.71
C PRO A 54 37.77 18.95 -42.71
N SER A 55 37.03 20.04 -42.47
CA SER A 55 37.63 21.32 -42.07
C SER A 55 37.76 21.37 -40.55
N LEU A 56 38.93 21.80 -40.06
CA LEU A 56 39.17 21.93 -38.62
C LEU A 56 39.31 23.41 -38.24
N PRO A 57 38.34 23.97 -37.51
CA PRO A 57 38.50 25.29 -36.92
C PRO A 57 39.51 25.23 -35.78
N LEU A 58 40.52 26.09 -35.83
CA LEU A 58 41.59 26.17 -34.83
C LEU A 58 41.64 27.57 -34.23
N SER A 59 41.96 27.66 -32.94
CA SER A 59 42.24 28.92 -32.26
C SER A 59 43.50 28.77 -31.42
N VAL A 60 44.50 29.60 -31.68
CA VAL A 60 45.78 29.55 -30.98
C VAL A 60 45.97 30.86 -30.23
N VAL A 61 46.32 30.75 -28.95
CA VAL A 61 46.62 31.90 -28.09
C VAL A 61 48.13 32.02 -27.95
N VAL A 62 48.67 33.15 -28.42
CA VAL A 62 50.11 33.42 -28.45
C VAL A 62 50.40 34.71 -27.70
N HIS A 63 51.50 34.70 -26.95
CA HIS A 63 52.05 35.86 -26.28
C HIS A 63 53.41 36.23 -26.88
N ILE A 64 53.66 37.53 -27.03
CA ILE A 64 54.95 38.08 -27.47
C ILE A 64 55.56 38.87 -26.31
N ASP A 65 56.62 38.32 -25.72
CA ASP A 65 57.40 39.00 -24.69
C ASP A 65 58.04 40.28 -25.28
N TYR A 66 58.00 41.36 -24.51
CA TYR A 66 58.63 42.64 -24.86
C TYR A 66 60.13 42.51 -25.15
N GLN A 67 60.84 41.57 -24.52
CA GLN A 67 62.26 41.35 -24.75
C GLN A 67 62.52 40.70 -26.11
N LYS A 68 61.58 39.88 -26.59
CA LYS A 68 61.68 39.10 -27.83
C LYS A 68 61.08 39.83 -29.03
N ALA A 69 60.20 40.81 -28.81
CA ALA A 69 59.54 41.58 -29.87
C ALA A 69 60.51 42.18 -30.92
N PRO A 70 61.68 42.76 -30.56
CA PRO A 70 62.61 43.29 -31.55
C PRO A 70 63.17 42.21 -32.50
N LEU A 71 63.41 40.98 -31.98
CA LEU A 71 63.94 39.87 -32.77
C LEU A 71 62.93 39.36 -33.80
N ILE A 72 61.64 39.36 -33.44
CA ILE A 72 60.56 38.96 -34.34
C ILE A 72 60.44 39.97 -35.49
N ILE A 73 60.46 41.27 -35.17
CA ILE A 73 60.40 42.34 -36.17
C ILE A 73 61.64 42.34 -37.07
N GLN A 74 62.82 42.00 -36.54
CA GLN A 74 64.02 41.85 -37.35
C GLN A 74 63.89 40.72 -38.38
N ARG A 75 63.26 39.59 -38.01
CA ARG A 75 63.17 38.41 -38.86
C ARG A 75 62.05 38.48 -39.89
N PHE A 76 60.90 39.05 -39.52
CA PHE A 76 59.68 39.00 -40.33
C PHE A 76 59.20 40.38 -40.79
N GLY A 77 59.74 41.46 -40.23
CA GLY A 77 59.34 42.84 -40.49
C GLY A 77 58.03 43.23 -39.80
N ASP A 78 57.01 42.38 -39.86
CA ASP A 78 55.68 42.64 -39.29
C ASP A 78 55.10 41.37 -38.65
N VAL A 79 54.28 41.54 -37.60
CA VAL A 79 53.58 40.43 -36.93
C VAL A 79 52.57 39.78 -37.88
N LYS A 80 51.93 40.55 -38.77
CA LYS A 80 51.02 39.98 -39.79
C LYS A 80 51.75 39.01 -40.72
N ARG A 81 52.98 39.36 -41.14
CA ARG A 81 53.82 38.48 -41.99
C ARG A 81 54.29 37.24 -41.25
N LEU A 82 54.62 37.36 -39.96
CA LEU A 82 54.93 36.19 -39.13
C LEU A 82 53.76 35.20 -39.14
N VAL A 83 52.53 35.68 -38.90
CA VAL A 83 51.33 34.84 -38.87
C VAL A 83 51.10 34.18 -40.24
N GLU A 84 51.05 34.96 -41.31
CA GLU A 84 50.71 34.47 -42.66
C GLU A 84 51.82 33.60 -43.29
N GLN A 85 53.09 33.92 -43.10
CA GLN A 85 54.19 33.25 -43.81
C GLN A 85 54.79 32.09 -43.02
N THR A 86 54.65 32.07 -41.68
CA THR A 86 55.28 31.03 -40.86
C THR A 86 54.32 30.27 -39.98
N LEU A 87 53.45 30.95 -39.23
CA LEU A 87 52.55 30.23 -38.31
C LEU A 87 51.49 29.45 -39.08
N ASP A 88 50.89 30.05 -40.11
CA ASP A 88 49.85 29.39 -40.91
C ASP A 88 50.35 28.10 -41.60
N PRO A 89 51.46 28.11 -42.38
CA PRO A 89 51.99 26.87 -42.97
C PRO A 89 52.41 25.84 -41.91
N MET A 90 52.96 26.28 -40.78
CA MET A 90 53.47 25.37 -39.75
C MET A 90 52.35 24.67 -38.98
N VAL A 91 51.35 25.42 -38.52
CA VAL A 91 50.15 24.90 -37.84
C VAL A 91 49.36 24.02 -38.79
N SER A 92 49.16 24.47 -40.04
CA SER A 92 48.48 23.69 -41.08
C SER A 92 49.19 22.37 -41.35
N ALA A 93 50.52 22.37 -41.52
CA ALA A 93 51.29 21.15 -41.77
C ALA A 93 51.23 20.19 -40.58
N TYR A 94 51.30 20.71 -39.36
CA TYR A 94 51.22 19.90 -38.15
C TYR A 94 49.87 19.17 -38.02
N PHE A 95 48.77 19.89 -38.16
CA PHE A 95 47.44 19.28 -38.06
C PHE A 95 47.09 18.39 -39.25
N LYS A 96 47.63 18.68 -40.44
CA LYS A 96 47.55 17.76 -41.59
C LYS A 96 48.22 16.42 -41.29
N ASN A 97 49.40 16.43 -40.68
CA ASN A 97 50.09 15.19 -40.29
C ASN A 97 49.31 14.41 -39.22
N ILE A 98 48.73 15.10 -38.22
CA ILE A 98 47.86 14.45 -37.22
C ILE A 98 46.65 13.81 -37.92
N GLY A 99 45.97 14.55 -38.79
CA GLY A 99 44.85 14.06 -39.57
C GLY A 99 45.19 12.79 -40.33
N GLN A 100 46.32 12.77 -41.04
CA GLN A 100 46.74 11.61 -41.85
C GLN A 100 46.98 10.33 -41.03
N THR A 101 47.31 10.45 -39.74
CA THR A 101 47.58 9.29 -38.87
C THR A 101 46.34 8.76 -38.16
N ARG A 102 45.27 9.55 -38.04
CA ARG A 102 44.07 9.24 -37.26
C ARG A 102 42.83 9.12 -38.16
N THR A 103 41.83 8.38 -37.70
CA THR A 103 40.50 8.40 -38.35
C THR A 103 39.71 9.64 -37.91
N LEU A 104 38.68 10.01 -38.67
CA LEU A 104 37.80 11.12 -38.27
C LEU A 104 37.20 10.91 -36.87
N ILE A 105 36.77 9.69 -36.57
CA ILE A 105 36.17 9.33 -35.28
C ILE A 105 37.17 9.54 -34.13
N GLN A 106 38.42 9.12 -34.31
CA GLN A 106 39.47 9.31 -33.31
C GLN A 106 39.76 10.79 -33.07
N LEU A 107 39.69 11.62 -34.12
CA LEU A 107 39.89 13.06 -34.00
C LEU A 107 38.83 13.72 -33.11
N ILE A 108 37.58 13.23 -33.18
CA ILE A 108 36.46 13.72 -32.37
C ILE A 108 36.52 13.16 -30.94
N GLN A 109 36.77 11.86 -30.79
CA GLN A 109 36.76 11.19 -29.49
C GLN A 109 37.96 11.59 -28.63
N ASP A 110 39.16 11.64 -29.21
CA ASP A 110 40.40 11.95 -28.50
C ASP A 110 40.75 13.45 -28.55
N ARG A 111 39.79 14.33 -28.87
CA ARG A 111 40.02 15.78 -29.05
C ARG A 111 40.84 16.39 -27.92
N SER A 112 40.46 16.12 -26.67
CA SER A 112 41.15 16.67 -25.49
C SER A 112 42.59 16.17 -25.38
N ALA A 113 42.84 14.90 -25.70
CA ALA A 113 44.19 14.33 -25.67
C ALA A 113 45.06 14.90 -26.80
N ILE A 114 44.49 15.04 -28.01
CA ILE A 114 45.17 15.67 -29.14
C ILE A 114 45.53 17.11 -28.78
N GLN A 115 44.60 17.88 -28.21
CA GLN A 115 44.82 19.26 -27.80
C GLN A 115 45.99 19.41 -26.82
N GLN A 116 46.07 18.53 -25.81
CA GLN A 116 47.14 18.52 -24.82
C GLN A 116 48.51 18.23 -25.46
N VAL A 117 48.60 17.16 -26.26
CA VAL A 117 49.85 16.77 -26.96
C VAL A 117 50.27 17.84 -27.95
N SER A 118 49.33 18.36 -28.74
CA SER A 118 49.59 19.43 -29.70
C SER A 118 50.06 20.72 -29.03
N SER A 119 49.51 21.09 -27.87
CA SER A 119 49.98 22.26 -27.14
C SER A 119 51.43 22.11 -26.69
N GLN A 120 51.84 20.92 -26.25
CA GLN A 120 53.22 20.68 -25.84
C GLN A 120 54.20 20.68 -27.02
N GLU A 121 53.91 19.92 -28.08
CA GLU A 121 54.78 19.84 -29.26
C GLU A 121 54.86 21.18 -30.01
N MET A 122 53.74 21.91 -30.11
CA MET A 122 53.75 23.24 -30.70
C MET A 122 54.54 24.22 -29.84
N LYS A 123 54.43 24.17 -28.51
CA LYS A 123 55.19 25.07 -27.64
C LYS A 123 56.69 25.00 -27.93
N GLU A 124 57.22 23.80 -28.13
CA GLU A 124 58.63 23.61 -28.51
C GLU A 124 58.95 24.26 -29.87
N ARG A 125 58.09 24.09 -30.87
CA ARG A 125 58.26 24.69 -32.21
C ARG A 125 58.15 26.22 -32.20
N PHE A 126 57.23 26.78 -31.42
CA PHE A 126 57.03 28.23 -31.29
C PHE A 126 58.20 28.92 -30.58
N MET A 127 58.86 28.24 -29.63
CA MET A 127 60.07 28.77 -28.98
C MET A 127 61.21 29.06 -29.96
N HIS A 128 61.32 28.31 -31.07
CA HIS A 128 62.33 28.55 -32.11
C HIS A 128 62.11 29.86 -32.88
N TYR A 129 60.90 30.42 -32.80
CA TYR A 129 60.51 31.70 -33.39
C TYR A 129 60.41 32.82 -32.35
N ASN A 130 60.85 32.55 -31.11
CA ASN A 130 60.76 33.48 -29.97
C ASN A 130 59.32 33.87 -29.61
N LEU A 131 58.37 32.97 -29.86
CA LEU A 131 56.96 33.14 -29.51
C LEU A 131 56.60 32.25 -28.33
N GLU A 132 55.74 32.75 -27.44
CA GLU A 132 55.23 31.98 -26.31
C GLU A 132 53.81 31.51 -26.61
N LEU A 133 53.65 30.19 -26.64
CA LEU A 133 52.34 29.56 -26.82
C LEU A 133 51.69 29.38 -25.46
N GLU A 134 50.49 29.95 -25.28
CA GLU A 134 49.69 29.73 -24.07
C GLU A 134 48.83 28.47 -24.23
N GLU A 135 48.00 28.44 -25.27
CA GLU A 135 47.07 27.34 -25.50
C GLU A 135 46.73 27.19 -26.98
N VAL A 136 46.50 25.94 -27.39
CA VAL A 136 45.87 25.60 -28.67
C VAL A 136 44.49 25.05 -28.38
N LEU A 137 43.48 25.65 -28.99
CA LEU A 137 42.10 25.20 -28.95
C LEU A 137 41.73 24.62 -30.32
N ILE A 138 41.28 23.37 -30.31
CA ILE A 138 40.81 22.67 -31.50
C ILE A 138 39.29 22.69 -31.46
N GLY A 139 38.59 23.17 -32.49
CA GLY A 139 37.13 23.09 -32.55
C GLY A 139 36.64 21.71 -33.00
N THR A 140 35.34 21.53 -33.10
CA THR A 140 34.76 20.29 -33.67
C THR A 140 35.06 20.27 -35.16
N PRO A 141 35.59 19.18 -35.73
CA PRO A 141 35.77 19.07 -37.18
C PRO A 141 34.40 19.14 -37.85
N GLU A 142 34.26 20.06 -38.80
CA GLU A 142 33.06 20.19 -39.60
C GLU A 142 33.22 19.40 -40.90
N ALA A 143 32.14 18.76 -41.34
CA ALA A 143 32.13 18.14 -42.65
C ALA A 143 32.24 19.23 -43.71
N SER A 144 33.06 18.99 -44.74
CA SER A 144 33.04 19.85 -45.93
C SER A 144 31.60 19.92 -46.47
N PRO A 145 31.10 21.10 -46.90
CA PRO A 145 29.73 21.26 -47.37
C PRO A 145 29.30 20.30 -48.49
N ASP A 146 30.26 19.69 -49.18
CA ASP A 146 30.06 18.77 -50.29
C ASP A 146 29.89 17.30 -49.86
N ASP A 147 30.25 16.93 -48.61
CA ASP A 147 30.29 15.53 -48.16
C ASP A 147 29.23 15.17 -47.10
N LYS A 148 28.04 14.80 -47.57
CA LYS A 148 26.91 14.32 -46.75
C LYS A 148 27.15 12.94 -46.12
N GLN A 149 28.18 12.20 -46.55
CA GLN A 149 28.45 10.86 -46.01
C GLN A 149 28.96 10.94 -44.58
N ILE A 150 29.78 11.96 -44.28
CA ILE A 150 30.29 12.20 -42.92
C ILE A 150 29.15 12.41 -41.93
N GLU A 151 28.19 13.28 -42.27
CA GLU A 151 27.02 13.54 -41.42
C GLU A 151 26.20 12.27 -41.20
N THR A 152 25.99 11.48 -42.26
CA THR A 152 25.25 10.20 -42.20
C THR A 152 25.94 9.21 -41.25
N ILE A 153 27.27 9.06 -41.34
CA ILE A 153 28.05 8.15 -40.49
C ILE A 153 28.03 8.63 -39.03
N LEU A 154 28.19 9.94 -38.78
CA LEU A 154 28.10 10.49 -37.43
C LEU A 154 26.71 10.27 -36.81
N MET A 155 25.65 10.42 -37.60
CA MET A 155 24.28 10.08 -37.19
C MET A 155 24.12 8.61 -36.89
N GLN A 156 24.67 7.71 -37.72
CA GLN A 156 24.64 6.27 -37.50
C GLN A 156 25.43 5.84 -36.24
N LEU A 157 26.61 6.42 -36.00
CA LEU A 157 27.41 6.17 -34.81
C LEU A 157 26.70 6.64 -33.55
N ARG A 158 26.11 7.85 -33.58
CA ARG A 158 25.27 8.35 -32.49
C ARG A 158 24.10 7.41 -32.23
N ALA A 159 23.40 6.97 -33.27
CA ALA A 159 22.29 6.02 -33.14
C ALA A 159 22.76 4.68 -32.54
N ARG A 160 23.93 4.17 -32.95
CA ARG A 160 24.53 2.97 -32.36
C ARG A 160 24.86 3.16 -30.88
N GLN A 161 25.46 4.29 -30.50
CA GLN A 161 25.76 4.57 -29.09
C GLN A 161 24.48 4.64 -28.25
N VAL A 162 23.45 5.33 -28.76
CA VAL A 162 22.14 5.40 -28.09
C VAL A 162 21.53 4.01 -27.95
N ALA A 163 21.66 3.15 -28.97
CA ALA A 163 21.16 1.78 -28.88
C ALA A 163 21.89 0.96 -27.81
N VAL A 164 23.21 1.11 -27.65
CA VAL A 164 23.98 0.44 -26.60
C VAL A 164 23.52 0.89 -25.21
N GLU A 165 23.39 2.19 -25.00
CA GLU A 165 22.88 2.75 -23.74
C GLU A 165 21.43 2.32 -23.45
N GLN A 166 20.61 2.17 -24.50
CA GLN A 166 19.25 1.64 -24.39
C GLN A 166 19.25 0.18 -23.98
N ILE A 167 20.15 -0.66 -24.51
CA ILE A 167 20.28 -2.06 -24.09
C ILE A 167 20.63 -2.12 -22.61
N GLU A 168 21.62 -1.36 -22.14
CA GLU A 168 21.96 -1.30 -20.71
C GLU A 168 20.77 -0.81 -19.86
N THR A 169 20.01 0.13 -20.38
CA THR A 169 18.79 0.63 -19.72
C THR A 169 17.74 -0.47 -19.60
N TYR A 170 17.50 -1.23 -20.66
CA TYR A 170 16.54 -2.35 -20.64
C TYR A 170 17.00 -3.48 -19.73
N ASP A 171 18.29 -3.81 -19.70
CA ASP A 171 18.83 -4.82 -18.77
C ASP A 171 18.60 -4.41 -17.31
N ARG A 172 18.83 -3.14 -16.99
CA ARG A 172 18.53 -2.60 -15.66
C ARG A 172 17.03 -2.62 -15.35
N GLN A 173 16.18 -2.31 -16.32
CA GLN A 173 14.73 -2.38 -16.16
C GLN A 173 14.22 -3.81 -15.96
N GLU A 174 14.78 -4.79 -16.69
CA GLU A 174 14.46 -6.21 -16.52
C GLU A 174 14.85 -6.69 -15.12
N LEU A 175 16.09 -6.39 -14.69
CA LEU A 175 16.55 -6.71 -13.34
C LEU A 175 15.66 -6.09 -12.26
N ALA A 176 15.27 -4.82 -12.43
CA ALA A 176 14.35 -4.14 -11.52
C ALA A 176 12.97 -4.80 -11.49
N ALA A 177 12.41 -5.18 -12.64
CA ALA A 177 11.11 -5.84 -12.74
C ALA A 177 11.12 -7.25 -12.13
N VAL A 178 12.21 -8.01 -12.30
CA VAL A 178 12.40 -9.31 -11.65
C VAL A 178 12.43 -9.15 -10.13
N LYS A 179 13.19 -8.17 -9.63
CA LYS A 179 13.26 -7.87 -8.19
C LYS A 179 11.92 -7.41 -7.62
N GLU A 180 11.17 -6.61 -8.38
CA GLU A 180 9.83 -6.18 -7.99
C GLU A 180 8.85 -7.36 -7.92
N ARG A 181 8.91 -8.28 -8.88
CA ARG A 181 8.10 -9.50 -8.86
C ARG A 181 8.42 -10.37 -7.64
N GLU A 182 9.71 -10.59 -7.35
CA GLU A 182 10.16 -11.32 -6.16
C GLU A 182 9.65 -10.67 -4.86
N LEU A 183 9.75 -9.34 -4.75
CA LEU A 183 9.25 -8.58 -3.60
C LEU A 183 7.74 -8.73 -3.43
N ARG A 184 6.96 -8.58 -4.52
CA ARG A 184 5.50 -8.75 -4.47
C ARG A 184 5.09 -10.17 -4.14
N GLU A 185 5.78 -11.17 -4.65
CA GLU A 185 5.51 -12.57 -4.31
C GLU A 185 5.78 -12.83 -2.82
N ALA A 186 6.89 -12.32 -2.28
CA ALA A 186 7.22 -12.42 -0.87
C ALA A 186 6.17 -11.70 0.01
N GLN A 187 5.72 -10.50 -0.39
CA GLN A 187 4.68 -9.75 0.32
C GLN A 187 3.33 -10.49 0.29
N ALA A 188 2.91 -10.98 -0.88
CA ALA A 188 1.67 -11.75 -1.00
C ALA A 188 1.69 -13.02 -0.14
N ARG A 189 2.82 -13.74 -0.11
CA ARG A 189 3.00 -14.89 0.79
C ARG A 189 2.93 -14.49 2.26
N ALA A 190 3.54 -13.38 2.66
CA ALA A 190 3.48 -12.88 4.03
C ALA A 190 2.05 -12.48 4.45
N GLU A 191 1.28 -11.86 3.54
CA GLU A 191 -0.13 -11.53 3.78
C GLU A 191 -1.01 -12.77 3.90
N GLN A 192 -0.83 -13.75 3.01
CA GLN A 192 -1.54 -15.03 3.10
C GLN A 192 -1.20 -15.75 4.41
N GLN A 193 0.08 -15.77 4.79
CA GLN A 193 0.51 -16.36 6.06
C GLN A 193 -0.12 -15.64 7.26
N ARG A 194 -0.18 -14.31 7.24
CA ARG A 194 -0.87 -13.52 8.28
C ARG A 194 -2.36 -13.90 8.37
N GLN A 195 -3.05 -14.09 7.25
CA GLN A 195 -4.46 -14.49 7.24
C GLN A 195 -4.67 -15.90 7.79
N VAL A 196 -3.81 -16.86 7.44
CA VAL A 196 -3.84 -18.24 7.97
C VAL A 196 -3.61 -18.22 9.47
N THR A 197 -2.55 -17.55 9.94
CA THR A 197 -2.25 -17.46 11.37
C THR A 197 -3.35 -16.73 12.15
N GLN A 198 -3.95 -15.67 11.60
CA GLN A 198 -5.10 -15.01 12.23
C GLN A 198 -6.30 -15.95 12.34
N SER A 199 -6.55 -16.78 11.33
CA SER A 199 -7.63 -17.77 11.36
C SER A 199 -7.39 -18.85 12.40
N GLU A 200 -6.16 -19.38 12.51
CA GLU A 200 -5.78 -20.34 13.56
C GLU A 200 -5.95 -19.76 14.97
N ILE A 201 -5.50 -18.51 15.17
CA ILE A 201 -5.69 -17.80 16.44
C ILE A 201 -7.17 -17.62 16.73
N ASN A 202 -7.97 -17.17 15.75
CA ASN A 202 -9.41 -16.99 15.92
C ASN A 202 -10.13 -18.30 16.26
N ILE A 203 -9.80 -19.41 15.60
CA ILE A 203 -10.33 -20.74 15.92
C ILE A 203 -9.99 -21.13 17.36
N THR A 204 -8.74 -20.86 17.78
CA THR A 204 -8.29 -21.16 19.14
C THR A 204 -9.01 -20.29 20.17
N VAL A 205 -9.18 -18.99 19.90
CA VAL A 205 -9.94 -18.06 20.75
C VAL A 205 -11.39 -18.51 20.86
N GLN A 206 -12.07 -18.78 19.74
CA GLN A 206 -13.46 -19.27 19.72
C GLN A 206 -13.62 -20.62 20.43
N THR A 207 -12.66 -21.53 20.27
CA THR A 207 -12.65 -22.82 20.99
C THR A 207 -12.51 -22.60 22.49
N ASN A 208 -11.62 -21.70 22.91
CA ASN A 208 -11.42 -21.36 24.32
C ASN A 208 -12.64 -20.62 24.91
N GLU A 209 -13.25 -19.70 24.16
CA GLU A 209 -14.49 -19.02 24.53
C GLU A 209 -15.63 -20.03 24.69
N GLY A 210 -15.83 -20.93 23.71
CA GLY A 210 -16.83 -21.98 23.80
C GLY A 210 -16.60 -22.93 24.98
N ARG A 211 -15.35 -23.30 25.28
CA ARG A 211 -15.02 -24.07 26.49
C ARG A 211 -15.31 -23.29 27.77
N ALA A 212 -15.00 -21.99 27.81
CA ALA A 212 -15.27 -21.12 28.95
C ALA A 212 -16.78 -20.91 29.16
N GLU A 213 -17.55 -20.75 28.08
CA GLU A 213 -19.01 -20.66 28.12
C GLU A 213 -19.63 -21.97 28.56
N TYR A 214 -19.15 -23.11 28.07
CA TYR A 214 -19.60 -24.43 28.52
C TYR A 214 -19.34 -24.63 30.02
N GLN A 215 -18.15 -24.26 30.50
CA GLN A 215 -17.84 -24.30 31.93
C GLN A 215 -18.72 -23.35 32.74
N ARG A 216 -18.96 -22.12 32.25
CA ARG A 216 -19.88 -21.17 32.89
C ARG A 216 -21.31 -21.71 32.95
N ALA A 217 -21.81 -22.32 31.87
CA ALA A 217 -23.14 -22.94 31.84
C ALA A 217 -23.24 -24.12 32.82
N LEU A 218 -22.18 -24.94 32.95
CA LEU A 218 -22.13 -26.00 33.97
C LEU A 218 -22.16 -25.45 35.39
N GLN A 219 -21.39 -24.40 35.67
CA GLN A 219 -21.39 -23.74 36.99
C GLN A 219 -22.76 -23.11 37.30
N GLN A 220 -23.38 -22.44 36.32
CA GLN A 220 -24.73 -21.89 36.44
C GLN A 220 -25.76 -23.01 36.67
N ALA A 221 -25.67 -24.12 35.95
CA ALA A 221 -26.56 -25.27 36.17
C ALA A 221 -26.38 -25.88 37.56
N ALA A 222 -25.14 -26.01 38.04
CA ALA A 222 -24.85 -26.47 39.40
C ALA A 222 -25.39 -25.49 40.46
N GLN A 223 -25.22 -24.18 40.25
CA GLN A 223 -25.75 -23.14 41.12
C GLN A 223 -27.28 -23.15 41.18
N ILE A 224 -27.95 -23.29 40.02
CA ILE A 224 -29.43 -23.39 39.94
C ILE A 224 -29.90 -24.65 40.66
N ARG A 225 -29.22 -25.80 40.49
CA ARG A 225 -29.56 -27.03 41.23
C ARG A 225 -29.41 -26.84 42.73
N ALA A 226 -28.30 -26.27 43.19
CA ALA A 226 -28.07 -26.02 44.62
C ALA A 226 -29.11 -25.05 45.21
N LEU A 227 -29.46 -23.99 44.48
CA LEU A 227 -30.54 -23.07 44.87
C LEU A 227 -31.90 -23.76 44.88
N ALA A 228 -32.21 -24.58 43.87
CA ALA A 228 -33.47 -25.31 43.79
C ALA A 228 -33.60 -26.33 44.92
N GLU A 229 -32.52 -27.03 45.29
CA GLU A 229 -32.47 -27.94 46.43
C GLU A 229 -32.64 -27.19 47.76
N ALA A 230 -31.97 -26.05 47.92
CA ALA A 230 -32.14 -25.18 49.09
C ALA A 230 -33.57 -24.62 49.21
N GLU A 231 -34.19 -24.18 48.11
CA GLU A 231 -35.57 -23.70 48.09
C GLU A 231 -36.55 -24.86 48.36
N ALA A 232 -36.29 -26.05 47.82
CA ALA A 232 -37.08 -27.25 48.10
C ALA A 232 -37.01 -27.63 49.58
N GLU A 233 -35.83 -27.61 50.20
CA GLU A 233 -35.67 -27.81 51.65
C GLU A 233 -36.40 -26.75 52.46
N LYS A 234 -36.30 -25.48 52.07
CA LYS A 234 -36.98 -24.37 52.74
C LYS A 234 -38.50 -24.54 52.65
N VAL A 235 -39.04 -24.85 51.47
CA VAL A 235 -40.47 -25.12 51.27
C VAL A 235 -40.90 -26.34 52.07
N ALA A 236 -40.11 -27.42 52.11
CA ALA A 236 -40.38 -28.60 52.92
C ALA A 236 -40.42 -28.27 54.43
N ARG A 237 -39.43 -27.52 54.95
CA ARG A 237 -39.40 -27.11 56.36
C ARG A 237 -40.55 -26.17 56.71
N VAL A 238 -40.87 -25.21 55.84
CA VAL A 238 -42.04 -24.33 56.03
C VAL A 238 -43.33 -25.15 56.00
N GLY A 239 -43.45 -26.12 55.10
CA GLY A 239 -44.59 -27.04 55.04
C GLY A 239 -44.74 -27.88 56.31
N VAL A 240 -43.65 -28.44 56.84
CA VAL A 240 -43.65 -29.14 58.14
C VAL A 240 -44.03 -28.20 59.29
N GLY A 241 -43.47 -26.98 59.32
CA GLY A 241 -43.80 -25.99 60.34
C GLY A 241 -45.27 -25.56 60.31
N GLN A 242 -45.84 -25.39 59.10
CA GLN A 242 -47.26 -25.13 58.92
C GLN A 242 -48.11 -26.31 59.36
N ALA A 243 -47.71 -27.54 59.05
CA ALA A 243 -48.42 -28.74 59.49
C ALA A 243 -48.46 -28.83 61.03
N ILE A 244 -47.32 -28.61 61.71
CA ILE A 244 -47.25 -28.59 63.18
C ILE A 244 -48.11 -27.46 63.75
N ALA A 245 -48.03 -26.25 63.18
CA ALA A 245 -48.83 -25.12 63.64
C ALA A 245 -50.34 -25.36 63.48
N ILE A 246 -50.76 -26.01 62.39
CA ILE A 246 -52.15 -26.41 62.17
C ILE A 246 -52.56 -27.50 63.16
N GLU A 247 -51.73 -28.52 63.39
CA GLU A 247 -51.99 -29.57 64.38
C GLU A 247 -52.14 -29.00 65.79
N GLU A 248 -51.25 -28.09 66.20
CA GLU A 248 -51.29 -27.44 67.51
C GLU A 248 -52.47 -26.48 67.65
N GLN A 249 -52.83 -25.74 66.58
CA GLN A 249 -54.08 -25.00 66.53
C GLN A 249 -55.29 -25.93 66.70
N VAL A 250 -55.34 -27.06 66.00
CA VAL A 250 -56.44 -28.05 66.14
C VAL A 250 -56.52 -28.60 67.57
N GLN A 251 -55.37 -28.78 68.24
CA GLN A 251 -55.31 -29.19 69.65
C GLN A 251 -55.79 -28.07 70.60
N ALA A 252 -55.39 -26.83 70.36
CA ALA A 252 -55.78 -25.67 71.17
C ALA A 252 -57.27 -25.27 70.99
N TYR A 253 -57.84 -25.49 69.81
CA TYR A 253 -59.26 -25.23 69.52
C TYR A 253 -60.23 -26.33 70.00
N GLY A 254 -59.76 -27.36 70.72
CA GLY A 254 -60.64 -28.32 71.39
C GLY A 254 -61.26 -29.38 70.47
N GLY A 255 -60.57 -29.73 69.38
CA GLY A 255 -60.89 -30.88 68.52
C GLY A 255 -61.66 -30.53 67.22
N PRO A 256 -61.67 -31.45 66.23
CA PRO A 256 -61.99 -31.15 64.84
C PRO A 256 -63.44 -30.70 64.56
N GLN A 257 -64.37 -30.96 65.47
CA GLN A 257 -65.79 -30.68 65.23
C GLN A 257 -66.12 -29.18 65.33
N PHE A 258 -65.35 -28.38 66.08
CA PHE A 258 -65.63 -26.96 66.26
C PHE A 258 -65.14 -26.09 65.10
N GLN A 259 -64.10 -26.49 64.37
CA GLN A 259 -63.63 -25.76 63.19
C GLN A 259 -64.66 -25.79 62.05
N VAL A 260 -65.32 -26.93 61.85
CA VAL A 260 -66.36 -27.05 60.81
C VAL A 260 -67.56 -26.15 61.14
N THR A 261 -67.97 -26.05 62.41
CA THR A 261 -69.10 -25.18 62.78
C THR A 261 -68.84 -23.69 62.55
N GLN A 262 -67.61 -23.22 62.77
CA GLN A 262 -67.26 -21.82 62.48
C GLN A 262 -67.14 -21.55 60.99
N GLN A 263 -66.53 -22.46 60.22
CA GLN A 263 -66.38 -22.28 58.77
C GLN A 263 -67.72 -22.30 58.05
N VAL A 264 -68.67 -23.10 58.56
CA VAL A 264 -70.05 -23.11 58.11
C VAL A 264 -70.75 -21.81 58.49
N LEU A 265 -70.59 -21.29 59.72
CA LEU A 265 -71.16 -20.00 60.14
C LEU A 265 -70.60 -18.80 59.36
N THR A 266 -69.29 -18.75 59.07
CA THR A 266 -68.71 -17.67 58.24
C THR A 266 -69.14 -17.77 56.79
N ARG A 267 -69.17 -18.98 56.18
CA ARG A 267 -69.73 -19.13 54.82
C ARG A 267 -71.24 -18.85 54.74
N PHE A 268 -72.02 -19.19 55.77
CA PHE A 268 -73.43 -18.80 55.86
C PHE A 268 -73.60 -17.28 55.97
N ALA A 269 -72.73 -16.60 56.74
CA ALA A 269 -72.73 -15.13 56.83
C ALA A 269 -72.34 -14.47 55.50
N GLU A 270 -71.32 -14.98 54.81
CA GLU A 270 -70.88 -14.51 53.48
C GLU A 270 -71.94 -14.75 52.39
N ALA A 271 -72.66 -15.88 52.46
CA ALA A 271 -73.77 -16.18 51.55
C ALA A 271 -74.98 -15.28 51.80
N ILE A 272 -75.30 -14.93 53.05
CA ILE A 272 -76.38 -13.96 53.37
C ILE A 272 -76.00 -12.55 52.91
N GLN A 273 -74.73 -12.16 53.08
CA GLN A 273 -74.23 -10.84 52.66
C GLN A 273 -74.22 -10.66 51.14
N ASN A 274 -73.90 -11.70 50.37
CA ASN A 274 -73.97 -11.68 48.90
C ASN A 274 -75.39 -11.85 48.33
N ALA A 275 -76.35 -12.37 49.11
CA ALA A 275 -77.72 -12.62 48.66
C ALA A 275 -78.67 -11.40 48.76
N GLY A 276 -78.25 -10.28 49.38
CA GLY A 276 -78.91 -8.98 49.25
C GLY A 276 -80.42 -8.95 49.59
N VAL A 277 -80.86 -9.56 50.70
CA VAL A 277 -82.26 -9.52 51.14
C VAL A 277 -82.44 -8.42 52.20
N ASP A 278 -83.26 -7.42 51.86
CA ASP A 278 -83.59 -6.26 52.70
C ASP A 278 -84.80 -6.57 53.60
N VAL A 279 -84.67 -6.41 54.92
CA VAL A 279 -85.69 -6.80 55.93
C VAL A 279 -86.14 -5.58 56.73
N VAL A 280 -87.15 -4.87 56.24
CA VAL A 280 -87.94 -3.91 57.04
C VAL A 280 -89.42 -4.31 57.02
N PRO A 281 -90.03 -4.65 58.17
CA PRO A 281 -91.44 -5.02 58.23
C PRO A 281 -92.34 -3.78 58.12
N ARG A 282 -93.25 -3.74 57.14
CA ARG A 282 -94.46 -2.89 57.19
C ARG A 282 -95.65 -3.73 57.66
N VAL A 283 -96.49 -3.09 58.46
CA VAL A 283 -97.45 -3.65 59.41
C VAL A 283 -98.84 -3.82 58.76
N VAL A 284 -99.33 -5.08 58.77
CA VAL A 284 -100.67 -5.56 59.18
C VAL A 284 -101.93 -5.41 58.27
N LEU A 285 -102.68 -6.52 58.26
CA LEU A 285 -104.15 -6.74 58.13
C LEU A 285 -104.79 -6.95 56.75
N GLY A 286 -105.49 -8.08 56.62
CA GLY A 286 -106.54 -8.30 55.62
C GLY A 286 -106.44 -9.69 54.98
N GLY A 287 -107.46 -10.54 55.19
CA GLY A 287 -107.49 -11.91 54.69
C GLY A 287 -107.69 -12.01 53.17
N GLY A 288 -107.42 -13.20 52.63
CA GLY A 288 -107.62 -13.50 51.23
C GLY A 288 -106.67 -14.57 50.72
N GLU A 289 -107.22 -15.78 50.61
CA GLU A 289 -106.89 -16.86 49.69
C GLU A 289 -105.88 -16.56 48.55
N GLY A 290 -104.85 -17.42 48.41
CA GLY A 290 -104.19 -17.65 47.12
C GLY A 290 -102.65 -17.57 47.07
N GLY A 291 -102.01 -18.74 46.92
CA GLY A 291 -101.01 -18.94 45.85
C GLY A 291 -99.55 -18.58 46.09
N GLY A 292 -98.77 -19.59 46.52
CA GLY A 292 -97.59 -20.12 45.81
C GLY A 292 -96.37 -19.21 45.51
N THR A 293 -95.20 -19.59 46.05
CA THR A 293 -93.92 -19.78 45.32
C THR A 293 -92.77 -20.09 46.29
N ASN A 294 -92.51 -21.38 46.55
CA ASN A 294 -91.29 -21.86 47.23
C ASN A 294 -90.58 -22.95 46.40
N SER A 295 -90.56 -22.78 45.07
CA SER A 295 -90.14 -23.80 44.09
C SER A 295 -88.70 -23.67 43.57
N LEU A 296 -87.84 -22.88 44.23
CA LEU A 296 -86.44 -22.66 43.78
C LEU A 296 -85.39 -23.39 44.64
N ILE A 297 -85.70 -23.62 45.92
CA ILE A 297 -84.79 -24.33 46.85
C ILE A 297 -84.86 -25.86 46.64
N GLU A 298 -86.03 -26.38 46.25
CA GLU A 298 -86.20 -27.79 45.87
C GLU A 298 -85.51 -28.12 44.52
N GLY A 299 -85.42 -27.15 43.60
CA GLY A 299 -84.75 -27.31 42.31
C GLY A 299 -83.22 -27.43 42.40
N LEU A 300 -82.60 -26.71 43.33
CA LEU A 300 -81.15 -26.77 43.55
C LEU A 300 -80.72 -28.03 44.33
N MET A 301 -81.56 -28.49 45.28
CA MET A 301 -81.31 -29.73 46.01
C MET A 301 -81.52 -30.95 45.10
N ALA A 302 -82.48 -30.90 44.16
CA ALA A 302 -82.64 -31.92 43.12
C ALA A 302 -81.46 -31.98 42.12
N MET A 303 -80.85 -30.83 41.78
CA MET A 303 -79.71 -30.77 40.86
C MET A 303 -78.43 -31.36 41.47
N LEU A 304 -78.18 -31.12 42.76
CA LEU A 304 -77.06 -31.71 43.51
C LEU A 304 -77.25 -33.20 43.83
N LEU A 305 -78.50 -33.66 43.95
CA LEU A 305 -78.83 -35.08 44.08
C LEU A 305 -78.78 -35.82 42.73
N SER A 306 -79.00 -35.12 41.61
CA SER A 306 -78.91 -35.66 40.25
C SER A 306 -77.48 -35.89 39.76
N GLU A 307 -76.49 -35.12 40.23
CA GLU A 307 -75.09 -35.30 39.83
C GLU A 307 -74.38 -36.46 40.55
N LYS A 308 -74.91 -36.92 41.70
CA LYS A 308 -74.29 -38.00 42.49
C LYS A 308 -74.95 -39.38 42.33
N LEU A 309 -76.06 -39.49 41.60
CA LEU A 309 -76.82 -40.74 41.47
C LEU A 309 -77.41 -40.95 40.06
N GLY A 310 -76.60 -41.02 39.01
CA GLY A 310 -77.11 -41.37 37.67
C GLY A 310 -76.14 -41.27 36.49
N SER A 311 -75.40 -42.36 36.25
CA SER A 311 -74.78 -42.84 34.99
C SER A 311 -75.67 -42.64 33.73
N PRO A 312 -75.26 -42.85 32.44
CA PRO A 312 -73.97 -43.09 31.76
C PRO A 312 -73.73 -42.11 30.57
N LEU A 313 -72.50 -42.02 30.03
CA LEU A 313 -72.28 -41.48 28.67
C LEU A 313 -71.39 -42.44 27.86
N VAL A 314 -72.06 -43.26 27.05
CA VAL A 314 -71.49 -43.90 25.86
C VAL A 314 -71.85 -43.02 24.67
N THR A 315 -70.85 -42.46 24.00
CA THR A 315 -70.86 -42.20 22.56
C THR A 315 -69.43 -42.07 22.07
N GLY A 316 -69.04 -42.93 21.13
CA GLY A 316 -67.77 -42.79 20.41
C GLY A 316 -67.14 -44.12 20.00
N ALA A 317 -67.79 -44.82 19.06
CA ALA A 317 -67.12 -45.86 18.30
C ALA A 317 -66.03 -45.24 17.40
N GLU A 318 -64.98 -46.04 17.19
CA GLU A 318 -63.92 -45.96 16.17
C GLU A 318 -62.70 -45.06 16.42
N ARG A 319 -61.53 -45.72 16.49
CA ARG A 319 -60.51 -45.63 15.42
C ARG A 319 -59.62 -46.86 15.46
N GLN A 320 -59.74 -47.71 14.43
CA GLN A 320 -58.73 -48.68 14.06
C GLN A 320 -57.37 -47.98 13.94
N ARG A 321 -56.36 -48.54 14.59
CA ARG A 321 -54.99 -47.99 14.63
C ARG A 321 -54.35 -48.21 13.26
N SER A 322 -53.76 -47.17 12.68
CA SER A 322 -53.15 -47.26 11.37
C SER A 322 -51.84 -48.09 11.42
N PRO A 323 -51.62 -49.00 10.46
CA PRO A 323 -50.42 -49.87 10.41
C PRO A 323 -49.11 -49.07 10.29
N MET A 324 -49.19 -47.82 9.82
CA MET A 324 -48.05 -46.92 9.68
C MET A 324 -47.48 -46.43 11.03
N ALA A 325 -48.30 -46.37 12.08
CA ALA A 325 -47.87 -45.97 13.42
C ALA A 325 -47.09 -47.09 14.15
N GLU A 326 -47.39 -48.36 13.84
CA GLU A 326 -46.62 -49.50 14.35
C GLU A 326 -45.28 -49.63 13.63
N VAL A 327 -45.23 -49.41 12.32
CA VAL A 327 -43.97 -49.40 11.54
C VAL A 327 -43.02 -48.29 11.99
N LEU A 328 -43.52 -47.10 12.33
CA LEU A 328 -42.68 -46.03 12.86
C LEU A 328 -42.12 -46.36 14.25
N ARG A 329 -42.91 -47.03 15.10
CA ARG A 329 -42.44 -47.49 16.41
C ARG A 329 -41.40 -48.60 16.30
N THR A 330 -41.53 -49.53 15.35
CA THR A 330 -40.51 -50.58 15.15
C THR A 330 -39.22 -49.99 14.59
N GLN A 331 -39.28 -49.04 13.65
CA GLN A 331 -38.09 -48.34 13.14
C GLN A 331 -37.39 -47.51 14.23
N ILE A 332 -38.13 -46.85 15.12
CA ILE A 332 -37.54 -46.11 16.25
C ILE A 332 -36.88 -47.07 17.25
N ARG A 333 -37.48 -48.23 17.50
CA ARG A 333 -36.92 -49.25 18.39
C ARG A 333 -35.65 -49.89 17.82
N GLU A 334 -35.61 -50.15 16.51
CA GLU A 334 -34.44 -50.69 15.81
C GLU A 334 -33.27 -49.68 15.76
N LYS A 335 -33.57 -48.38 15.60
CA LYS A 335 -32.55 -47.32 15.70
C LYS A 335 -31.97 -47.17 17.11
N LEU A 336 -32.77 -47.40 18.15
CA LEU A 336 -32.30 -47.38 19.54
C LEU A 336 -31.44 -48.60 19.89
N SER A 337 -31.72 -49.79 19.32
CA SER A 337 -30.87 -50.97 19.53
C SER A 337 -29.53 -50.84 18.80
N ASN A 338 -29.52 -50.37 17.55
CA ASN A 338 -28.27 -50.20 16.77
C ASN A 338 -27.36 -49.07 17.30
N ALA A 339 -27.91 -48.08 18.02
CA ALA A 339 -27.12 -47.03 18.66
C ALA A 339 -26.36 -47.53 19.91
N THR A 340 -26.73 -48.68 20.47
CA THR A 340 -26.13 -49.22 21.70
C THR A 340 -24.92 -50.13 21.40
N ASP A 341 -24.74 -50.59 20.15
CA ASP A 341 -23.74 -51.59 19.75
C ASP A 341 -22.48 -51.02 19.05
N SER A 342 -22.28 -49.70 19.04
CA SER A 342 -21.08 -49.07 18.47
C SER A 342 -20.26 -48.33 19.53
N THR A 343 -19.73 -49.10 20.50
CA THR A 343 -18.56 -48.65 21.27
C THR A 343 -17.29 -49.04 20.48
N PRO A 344 -16.39 -48.10 20.14
CA PRO A 344 -15.18 -48.40 19.36
C PRO A 344 -14.13 -49.13 20.19
N PRO A 345 -13.32 -50.03 19.59
CA PRO A 345 -12.26 -50.74 20.30
C PRO A 345 -11.11 -49.80 20.68
N MET A 346 -10.62 -49.97 21.90
CA MET A 346 -9.43 -49.32 22.44
C MET A 346 -8.18 -49.72 21.64
N VAL A 347 -7.42 -48.71 21.22
CA VAL A 347 -6.07 -48.84 20.66
C VAL A 347 -5.13 -49.33 21.76
N GLN A 348 -4.55 -50.53 21.56
CA GLN A 348 -3.47 -51.03 22.41
C GLN A 348 -2.16 -50.28 22.14
N LYS A 349 -1.43 -50.08 23.23
CA LYS A 349 -0.09 -49.47 23.33
C LYS A 349 0.99 -50.27 22.60
#